data_AF-A0A946A8M2-F1
#
_entry.id   AF-A0A946A8M2-F1
#
_cell.length_a   1.000
_cell.length_b   1.000
_cell.length_c   1.000
_cell.angle_alpha   90.00
_cell.angle_beta   90.00
_cell.angle_gamma   90.00
#
_symmetry.space_group_name_H-M   'P 1'
#
loop_
_entity.id
_entity.type
_entity.pdbx_description
1 polymer ?
#
loop_
_entity_poly.entity_id
_entity_poly.type
_entity_poly.pdbx_seq_one_letter_code
_entity_poly.pdbx_strand_id
1 'polypeptide(L)'
;MISFFSFNMKNFPKKEKLNSKIKIDNLFRSKNTFTYNKIKVHWIINSSVENQSETLISVPKKIIPLSTKRNKIKRLIRESYRLNKNILQLD
;
A
#
# COMPACT_ATOMS: atom_id res chain seq x y z
N MET A 1 -11.29 -7.57 28.81
CA MET A 1 -12.28 -6.78 28.04
C MET A 1 -11.76 -5.36 27.89
N ILE A 2 -10.88 -5.12 26.92
CA ILE A 2 -10.37 -3.76 26.65
C ILE A 2 -11.16 -3.24 25.45
N SER A 3 -12.17 -2.46 25.82
CA SER A 3 -12.92 -1.49 25.04
C SER A 3 -12.26 -1.11 23.70
N PHE A 4 -12.93 -1.49 22.61
CA PHE A 4 -12.74 -0.92 21.29
C PHE A 4 -13.11 0.56 21.36
N PHE A 5 -12.14 1.40 21.69
CA PHE A 5 -12.25 2.84 21.51
C PHE A 5 -12.45 3.09 20.02
N SER A 6 -13.70 3.39 19.63
CA SER A 6 -14.10 3.78 18.29
C SER A 6 -13.47 5.15 17.99
N PHE A 7 -12.20 5.15 17.62
CA PHE A 7 -11.56 6.28 16.99
C PHE A 7 -11.92 6.23 15.52
N ASN A 8 -12.46 7.33 15.00
CA ASN A 8 -12.95 7.51 13.64
C ASN A 8 -11.80 7.28 12.61
N MET A 9 -11.47 6.01 12.35
CA MET A 9 -10.40 5.59 11.44
C MET A 9 -10.95 5.61 10.03
N LYS A 10 -10.43 6.50 9.18
CA LYS A 10 -10.51 6.38 7.72
C LYS A 10 -9.82 5.08 7.32
N ASN A 11 -10.56 3.98 7.42
CA ASN A 11 -10.06 2.64 7.28
C ASN A 11 -9.72 2.39 5.81
N PHE A 12 -8.44 2.12 5.54
CA PHE A 12 -7.97 1.65 4.24
C PHE A 12 -8.76 0.37 3.89
N PRO A 13 -9.70 0.43 2.93
CA PRO A 13 -10.71 -0.61 2.76
C PRO A 13 -10.05 -1.91 2.32
N LYS A 14 -10.66 -3.04 2.67
CA LYS A 14 -10.10 -4.36 2.31
C LYS A 14 -9.92 -4.52 0.80
N LYS A 15 -10.82 -3.91 0.02
CA LYS A 15 -10.80 -3.92 -1.45
C LYS A 15 -9.55 -3.25 -2.04
N GLU A 16 -8.97 -2.27 -1.36
CA GLU A 16 -7.76 -1.57 -1.82
C GLU A 16 -6.47 -2.22 -1.33
N LYS A 17 -6.55 -3.28 -0.51
CA LYS A 17 -5.38 -3.99 0.01
C LYS A 17 -5.02 -5.14 -0.92
N LEU A 18 -3.82 -5.07 -1.49
CA LEU A 18 -3.22 -6.21 -2.14
C LEU A 18 -2.78 -7.24 -1.08
N ASN A 19 -3.55 -8.33 -0.94
CA ASN A 19 -3.34 -9.38 0.07
C ASN A 19 -3.10 -10.79 -0.52
N SER A 20 -3.49 -11.03 -1.77
CA SER A 20 -3.37 -12.33 -2.40
C SER A 20 -1.91 -12.64 -2.70
N LYS A 21 -1.41 -13.78 -2.17
CA LYS A 21 -0.04 -14.25 -2.44
C LYS A 21 0.23 -14.37 -3.94
N ILE A 22 -0.73 -14.91 -4.70
CA ILE A 22 -0.61 -15.06 -6.16
C ILE A 22 -0.45 -13.70 -6.84
N LYS A 23 -1.27 -12.71 -6.46
CA LYS A 23 -1.16 -11.35 -7.02
C LYS A 23 0.18 -10.68 -6.66
N ILE A 24 0.65 -10.87 -5.42
CA ILE A 24 1.93 -10.34 -4.95
C ILE A 24 3.10 -11.01 -5.68
N ASP A 25 3.08 -12.33 -5.83
CA ASP A 25 4.11 -13.06 -6.56
C ASP A 25 4.15 -12.62 -8.03
N ASN A 26 2.98 -12.41 -8.65
CA ASN A 26 2.88 -11.87 -10.01
C ASN A 26 3.44 -10.44 -10.09
N LEU A 27 3.14 -9.57 -9.11
CA LEU A 27 3.71 -8.23 -8.99
C LEU A 27 5.24 -8.25 -8.98
N PHE A 28 5.84 -9.15 -8.20
CA PHE A 28 7.30 -9.27 -8.13
C PHE A 28 7.93 -9.97 -9.34
N ARG A 29 7.18 -10.83 -10.04
CA ARG A 29 7.59 -11.40 -11.33
C ARG A 29 7.61 -10.36 -12.44
N SER A 30 6.68 -9.41 -12.41
CA SER A 30 6.75 -8.27 -13.33
C SER A 30 7.98 -7.44 -13.02
N LYS A 31 8.74 -7.08 -14.06
CA LYS A 31 9.96 -6.27 -13.93
C LYS A 31 9.68 -4.77 -13.88
N ASN A 32 8.40 -4.39 -13.80
CA ASN A 32 7.94 -3.01 -13.77
C ASN A 32 8.20 -2.43 -12.38
N THR A 33 9.37 -1.79 -12.25
CA THR A 33 9.83 -1.23 -10.98
C THR A 33 10.53 0.10 -11.21
N PHE A 34 10.40 1.01 -10.25
CA PHE A 34 11.11 2.27 -10.22
C PHE A 34 11.50 2.56 -8.78
N THR A 35 12.63 3.23 -8.62
CA THR A 35 13.10 3.65 -7.31
C THR A 35 13.18 5.16 -7.31
N TYR A 36 12.50 5.78 -6.36
CA TYR A 36 12.59 7.21 -6.12
C TYR A 36 13.13 7.43 -4.70
N ASN A 37 14.33 8.00 -4.62
CA ASN A 37 15.03 8.27 -3.37
C ASN A 37 15.19 6.99 -2.51
N LYS A 38 14.41 6.85 -1.43
CA LYS A 38 14.44 5.70 -0.50
C LYS A 38 13.23 4.77 -0.64
N ILE A 39 12.43 4.94 -1.69
CA ILE A 39 11.20 4.19 -1.93
C ILE A 39 11.33 3.42 -3.24
N LYS A 40 11.05 2.13 -3.18
CA LYS A 40 10.96 1.25 -4.35
C LYS A 40 9.51 0.90 -4.60
N VAL A 41 9.05 1.12 -5.82
CA VAL A 41 7.67 0.87 -6.24
C VAL A 41 7.67 -0.21 -7.31
N HIS A 42 6.74 -1.16 -7.18
CA HIS A 42 6.45 -2.20 -8.16
C HIS A 42 4.99 -2.00 -8.59
N TRP A 43 4.69 -2.11 -9.89
CA TRP A 43 3.32 -1.97 -10.39
C TRP A 43 3.04 -2.93 -11.54
N ILE A 44 1.79 -3.32 -11.67
CA ILE A 44 1.24 -3.98 -12.86
C ILE A 44 -0.05 -3.28 -13.18
N ILE A 45 -0.30 -3.04 -14.46
CA ILE A 45 -1.60 -2.58 -14.96
C ILE A 45 -2.39 -3.84 -15.31
N ASN A 46 -3.55 -4.01 -14.68
CA ASN A 46 -4.46 -5.10 -15.01
C ASN A 46 -5.75 -4.49 -15.56
N SER A 47 -5.93 -4.57 -16.88
CA SER A 47 -7.07 -4.00 -17.60
C SER A 47 -8.42 -4.67 -17.27
N SER A 48 -8.41 -5.80 -16.56
CA SER A 48 -9.63 -6.54 -16.19
C SER A 48 -10.32 -6.03 -14.93
N VAL A 49 -9.68 -5.15 -14.16
CA VAL A 49 -10.23 -4.63 -12.90
C VAL A 49 -10.53 -3.15 -13.09
N GLU A 50 -11.69 -2.87 -13.68
CA GLU A 50 -12.17 -1.50 -13.84
C GLU A 50 -12.27 -0.84 -12.45
N ASN A 51 -11.52 0.25 -12.28
CA ASN A 51 -11.69 1.27 -11.25
C ASN A 51 -11.19 0.98 -9.82
N GLN A 52 -10.44 -0.09 -9.57
CA GLN A 52 -9.87 -0.35 -8.24
C GLN A 52 -8.35 -0.62 -8.25
N SER A 53 -7.60 0.35 -7.74
CA SER A 53 -6.19 0.18 -7.40
C SER A 53 -6.02 -0.58 -6.08
N GLU A 54 -5.25 -1.67 -6.12
CA GLU A 54 -4.82 -2.43 -4.94
C GLU A 54 -3.38 -2.08 -4.58
N THR A 55 -3.10 -1.80 -3.30
CA THR A 55 -1.77 -1.41 -2.83
C THR A 55 -1.30 -2.27 -1.66
N LEU A 56 0.00 -2.59 -1.64
CA LEU A 56 0.73 -3.22 -0.54
C LEU A 56 1.89 -2.32 -0.11
N ILE A 57 2.04 -2.10 1.20
CA ILE A 57 3.14 -1.27 1.75
C ILE A 57 4.00 -2.12 2.67
N SER A 58 5.25 -2.34 2.26
CA SER A 58 6.28 -3.01 3.07
C SER A 58 7.33 -2.02 3.54
N VAL A 59 7.83 -2.20 4.77
CA VAL A 59 8.94 -1.42 5.33
C VAL A 59 9.92 -2.40 5.96
N PRO A 60 11.17 -2.49 5.48
CA PRO A 60 12.12 -3.52 5.90
C PRO A 60 12.56 -3.33 7.36
N LYS A 61 12.45 -4.39 8.16
CA LYS A 61 12.91 -4.42 9.56
C LYS A 61 14.42 -4.21 9.69
N LYS A 62 15.20 -4.75 8.73
CA LYS A 62 16.66 -4.67 8.71
C LYS A 62 17.17 -3.22 8.65
N ILE A 63 16.49 -2.35 7.91
CA ILE A 63 16.88 -0.95 7.73
C ILE A 63 16.26 -0.07 8.82
N ILE A 64 14.99 -0.32 9.19
CA ILE A 64 14.27 0.45 10.21
C ILE A 64 13.85 -0.49 11.35
N PRO A 65 14.71 -0.67 12.37
CA PRO A 65 14.46 -1.62 13.45
C PRO A 65 13.38 -1.16 14.43
N LEU A 66 13.18 0.14 14.60
CA LEU A 66 12.14 0.68 15.49
C LEU A 66 10.74 0.53 14.88
N SER A 67 9.87 -0.19 15.61
CA SER A 67 8.47 -0.41 15.22
C SER A 67 7.69 0.90 15.07
N THR A 68 7.93 1.87 15.97
CA THR A 68 7.31 3.20 15.92
C THR A 68 7.67 3.95 14.64
N LYS A 69 8.94 3.92 14.22
CA LYS A 69 9.40 4.51 12.95
C LYS A 69 8.77 3.83 11.73
N ARG A 70 8.72 2.49 11.68
CA ARG A 70 8.04 1.76 10.59
C ARG A 70 6.56 2.12 10.52
N ASN A 71 5.88 2.20 11.65
CA ASN A 71 4.45 2.55 11.72
C ASN A 71 4.19 3.98 11.23
N LYS A 72 5.05 4.94 11.61
CA LYS A 72 5.00 6.32 11.10
C LYS A 72 5.12 6.35 9.58
N ILE A 73 6.11 5.65 9.02
CA ILE A 73 6.32 5.57 7.55
C ILE A 73 5.09 4.96 6.86
N LYS A 74 4.60 3.82 7.35
CA LYS A 74 3.39 3.21 6.79
C LYS A 74 2.16 4.12 6.89
N ARG A 75 2.02 4.90 7.96
CA ARG A 75 0.93 5.89 8.09
C ARG A 75 1.07 7.02 7.06
N LEU A 76 2.26 7.60 6.90
CA LEU A 76 2.51 8.67 5.93
C LEU A 76 2.24 8.21 4.49
N ILE A 77 2.70 7.02 4.12
CA ILE A 77 2.46 6.47 2.77
C ILE A 77 0.96 6.24 2.54
N ARG A 78 0.23 5.71 3.53
CA ARG A 78 -1.23 5.50 3.40
C ARG A 78 -2.00 6.81 3.27
N GLU A 79 -1.63 7.85 4.02
CA GLU A 79 -2.27 9.17 3.87
C GLU A 79 -1.96 9.79 2.52
N SER A 80 -0.72 9.68 2.03
CA SER A 80 -0.36 10.12 0.69
C SER A 80 -1.18 9.40 -0.38
N TYR A 81 -1.34 8.09 -0.27
CA TYR A 81 -2.20 7.32 -1.18
C TYR A 81 -3.66 7.78 -1.10
N ARG A 82 -4.20 7.96 0.11
CA ARG A 82 -5.58 8.41 0.32
C ARG A 82 -5.85 9.77 -0.33
N LEU A 83 -4.88 10.69 -0.30
CA LEU A 83 -5.00 12.02 -0.89
C LEU A 83 -4.85 12.02 -2.42
N ASN A 84 -4.01 11.14 -2.97
CA ASN A 84 -3.66 11.12 -4.40
C ASN A 84 -4.38 10.02 -5.19
N LYS A 85 -5.29 9.26 -4.56
CA LYS A 85 -5.97 8.11 -5.17
C LYS A 85 -6.66 8.46 -6.49
N ASN A 86 -7.22 9.65 -6.59
CA ASN A 86 -7.96 10.10 -7.78
C ASN A 86 -7.07 10.15 -9.04
N ILE A 87 -5.77 10.36 -8.89
CA ILE A 87 -4.81 10.38 -10.01
C ILE A 87 -4.61 8.98 -10.61
N LEU A 88 -4.91 7.93 -9.84
CA LEU A 88 -4.73 6.52 -10.23
C LEU A 88 -6.01 5.91 -10.81
N GLN A 89 -7.12 6.65 -10.78
CA GLN A 89 -8.34 6.26 -11.48
C GLN A 89 -8.22 6.79 -12.90
N LEU A 90 -8.12 5.87 -13.86
CA LEU A 90 -8.31 6.21 -15.27
C LEU A 90 -9.79 6.56 -15.42
N ASP A 91 -10.09 7.75 -15.96
CA ASP A 91 -11.43 8.10 -16.44
C ASP A 91 -11.91 7.11 -17.52
#